data_AF-A0A183D4W7-F1
#
_entry.id   AF-A0A183D4W7-F1
#
_cell.length_a   1.000
_cell.length_b   1.000
_cell.length_c   1.000
_cell.angle_alpha   90.00
_cell.angle_beta   90.00
_cell.angle_gamma   90.00
#
_symmetry.space_group_name_H-M   'P 1'
#
loop_
_entity.id
_entity.type
_entity.pdbx_description
1 polymer ?
#
loop_
_entity_poly.entity_id
_entity_poly.type
_entity_poly.pdbx_seq_one_letter_code
_entity_poly.pdbx_strand_id
1 'polypeptide(L)'
;MKLIHAGEIPQSYKKNAEDYVKRAEKIRSLSTSRASTSTKGRKQLDLERAEFLMYQALGEDEAGNCAEAITLYSQAVELCIATSRDSCNPEMARKLKDLARKALDRAEYLKAAEVKKKNDRERSLDLPEPPKDELSLLSVSDYKKSATSCSSATTTPIMQRKVPNSDRLTQSELAVLAATSDINGRQYVPFLAIDLKERFAYPVPFTDKHGLLALSARQKERLTVWARPDEFMEAPTLIDRIDSGTIKQTIVSDCSFVASLAISARYENRFKKPLVTRCIF
;
A
#
# COMPACT_ATOMS: atom_id res chain seq x y z
N MET A 1 -16.83 -4.24 41.97
CA MET A 1 -16.01 -3.93 43.16
C MET A 1 -16.75 -4.17 44.48
N LYS A 2 -17.99 -3.69 44.67
CA LYS A 2 -18.75 -3.87 45.93
C LYS A 2 -19.00 -5.34 46.33
N LEU A 3 -19.25 -6.23 45.36
CA LEU A 3 -19.54 -7.65 45.61
C LEU A 3 -18.32 -8.48 46.10
N ILE A 4 -17.09 -8.12 45.69
CA ILE A 4 -15.86 -8.80 46.15
C ILE A 4 -15.55 -8.42 47.61
N HIS A 5 -15.84 -7.17 47.99
CA HIS A 5 -15.63 -6.64 49.34
C HIS A 5 -16.76 -7.04 50.31
N ALA A 6 -17.93 -7.42 49.79
CA ALA A 6 -19.08 -7.87 50.58
C ALA A 6 -19.05 -9.37 50.94
N GLY A 7 -18.07 -10.15 50.44
CA GLY A 7 -17.89 -11.55 50.84
C GLY A 7 -18.87 -12.57 50.24
N GLU A 8 -19.81 -12.15 49.39
CA GLU A 8 -20.89 -13.00 48.83
C GLU A 8 -20.47 -13.84 47.61
N ILE A 9 -19.17 -13.96 47.31
CA ILE A 9 -18.68 -14.67 46.12
C ILE A 9 -18.07 -16.02 46.55
N PRO A 10 -18.50 -17.15 45.97
CA PRO A 10 -17.88 -18.45 46.23
C PRO A 10 -16.35 -18.40 46.03
N GLN A 11 -15.58 -19.04 46.93
CA GLN A 11 -14.11 -18.98 46.94
C GLN A 11 -13.46 -19.30 45.57
N SER A 12 -14.09 -20.16 44.77
CA SER A 12 -13.63 -20.53 43.42
C SER A 12 -13.59 -19.34 42.44
N TYR A 13 -14.55 -18.41 42.52
CA TYR A 13 -14.64 -17.25 41.64
C TYR A 13 -13.84 -16.05 42.18
N LYS A 14 -13.52 -16.04 43.47
CA LYS A 14 -12.73 -14.98 44.10
C LYS A 14 -11.33 -14.88 43.49
N LYS A 15 -10.64 -16.02 43.31
CA LYS A 15 -9.31 -16.08 42.69
C LYS A 15 -9.31 -15.55 41.26
N ASN A 16 -10.28 -15.99 40.44
CA ASN A 16 -10.41 -15.51 39.07
C ASN A 16 -10.71 -14.00 39.02
N ALA A 17 -11.57 -13.49 39.90
CA ALA A 17 -11.87 -12.08 39.99
C ALA A 17 -10.64 -11.24 40.37
N GLU A 18 -9.82 -11.71 41.32
CA GLU A 18 -8.56 -11.09 41.70
C GLU A 18 -7.55 -11.09 40.53
N ASP A 19 -7.46 -12.18 39.76
CA ASP A 19 -6.58 -12.26 38.59
C ASP A 19 -7.02 -11.30 37.48
N TYR A 20 -8.34 -11.16 37.24
CA TYR A 20 -8.87 -10.16 36.30
C TYR A 20 -8.58 -8.73 36.77
N VAL A 21 -8.63 -8.46 38.08
CA VAL A 21 -8.29 -7.14 38.65
C VAL A 21 -6.80 -6.84 38.46
N LYS A 22 -5.90 -7.77 38.83
CA LYS A 22 -4.46 -7.61 38.63
C LYS A 22 -4.11 -7.38 37.16
N ARG A 23 -4.78 -8.10 36.25
CA ARG A 23 -4.59 -7.91 34.81
C ARG A 23 -5.09 -6.54 34.34
N ALA A 24 -6.24 -6.09 34.84
CA ALA A 24 -6.78 -4.77 34.51
C ALA A 24 -5.86 -3.64 35.00
N GLU A 25 -5.30 -3.76 36.20
CA GLU A 25 -4.34 -2.81 36.77
C GLU A 25 -3.03 -2.77 35.97
N LYS A 26 -2.51 -3.94 35.58
CA LYS A 26 -1.32 -4.03 34.71
C LYS A 26 -1.56 -3.40 33.34
N ILE A 27 -2.74 -3.57 32.76
CA ILE A 27 -3.10 -2.90 31.50
C ILE A 27 -3.18 -1.39 31.71
N ARG A 28 -3.77 -0.95 32.84
CA ARG A 28 -3.91 0.48 33.16
C ARG A 28 -2.54 1.14 33.33
N SER A 29 -1.60 0.53 34.05
CA SER A 29 -0.25 1.07 34.22
C SER A 29 0.51 1.16 32.90
N LEU A 30 0.41 0.12 32.04
CA LEU A 30 0.99 0.13 30.68
C LEU A 30 0.36 1.21 29.79
N SER A 31 -0.95 1.45 29.89
CA SER A 31 -1.61 2.51 29.14
C SER A 31 -1.23 3.90 29.64
N THR A 32 -1.03 4.09 30.95
CA THR A 32 -0.58 5.36 31.52
C THR A 32 0.87 5.68 31.11
N SER A 33 1.76 4.68 31.11
CA SER A 33 3.14 4.87 30.63
C SER A 33 3.22 5.16 29.12
N ARG A 34 2.28 4.63 28.33
CA ARG A 34 2.15 4.91 26.89
C ARG A 34 1.53 6.27 26.58
N ALA A 35 0.74 6.83 27.49
CA ALA A 35 0.13 8.14 27.32
C ALA A 35 1.11 9.30 27.55
N SER A 36 2.20 9.07 28.29
CA SER A 36 3.20 10.10 28.62
C SER A 36 4.27 10.36 27.53
N THR A 37 4.36 9.52 26.49
CA THR A 37 5.25 9.72 25.34
C THR A 37 4.47 10.32 24.18
N SER A 38 3.96 11.54 24.36
CA SER A 38 3.05 12.18 23.40
C SER A 38 3.77 12.59 22.11
N THR A 39 3.20 12.17 20.98
CA THR A 39 3.37 12.68 19.60
C THR A 39 4.77 12.59 19.01
N LYS A 40 4.93 11.80 17.93
CA LYS A 40 6.15 11.81 17.10
C LYS A 40 6.46 13.24 16.67
N GLY A 41 7.67 13.69 16.95
CA GLY A 41 8.15 14.98 16.43
C GLY A 41 8.24 14.94 14.91
N ARG A 42 8.04 16.07 14.25
CA ARG A 42 8.15 16.22 12.78
C ARG A 42 9.38 15.53 12.18
N LYS A 43 10.54 15.67 12.85
CA LYS A 43 11.82 15.08 12.44
C LYS A 43 11.83 13.55 12.47
N GLN A 44 11.08 12.95 13.40
CA GLN A 44 10.91 11.50 13.50
C GLN A 44 10.04 10.98 12.34
N LEU A 45 8.98 11.71 11.99
CA LEU A 45 8.14 11.40 10.82
C LEU A 45 8.94 11.50 9.51
N ASP A 46 9.77 12.53 9.39
CA ASP A 46 10.65 12.70 8.22
C ASP A 46 11.67 11.55 8.10
N LEU A 47 12.20 11.06 9.23
CA LEU A 47 13.09 9.89 9.24
C LEU A 47 12.36 8.61 8.79
N GLU A 48 11.18 8.34 9.34
CA GLU A 48 10.37 7.18 8.95
C GLU A 48 9.96 7.25 7.47
N ARG A 49 9.70 8.46 6.96
CA ARG A 49 9.42 8.69 5.54
C ARG A 49 10.63 8.41 4.65
N ALA A 50 11.83 8.79 5.08
CA ALA A 50 13.06 8.43 4.36
C ALA A 50 13.27 6.91 4.34
N GLU A 51 13.06 6.23 5.48
CA GLU A 51 13.16 4.77 5.58
C GLU A 51 12.14 4.07 4.67
N PHE A 52 10.91 4.59 4.58
CA PHE A 52 9.90 4.06 3.68
C PHE A 52 10.26 4.22 2.19
N LEU A 53 10.77 5.40 1.79
CA LEU A 53 11.26 5.62 0.43
C LEU A 53 12.40 4.66 0.06
N MET A 54 13.28 4.36 1.01
CA MET A 54 14.36 3.39 0.84
C MET A 54 13.83 1.98 0.62
N TYR A 55 12.81 1.58 1.38
CA TYR A 55 12.17 0.28 1.22
C TYR A 55 11.50 0.13 -0.15
N GLN A 56 10.81 1.18 -0.61
CA GLN A 56 10.23 1.19 -1.96
C GLN A 56 11.31 1.12 -3.05
N ALA A 57 12.39 1.90 -2.90
CA ALA A 57 13.50 1.87 -3.85
C ALA A 57 14.13 0.48 -3.97
N LEU A 58 14.26 -0.24 -2.84
CA LEU A 58 14.75 -1.61 -2.81
C LEU A 58 13.81 -2.58 -3.55
N GLY A 59 12.50 -2.45 -3.34
CA GLY A 59 11.51 -3.27 -4.05
C GLY A 59 11.57 -3.09 -5.57
N GLU A 60 11.72 -1.84 -6.04
CA GLU A 60 11.86 -1.55 -7.48
C GLU A 60 13.20 -2.02 -8.05
N ASP A 61 14.28 -1.96 -7.25
CA ASP A 61 15.58 -2.49 -7.61
C ASP A 61 15.56 -4.02 -7.76
N GLU A 62 14.95 -4.73 -6.81
CA GLU A 62 14.72 -6.19 -6.88
C GLU A 62 13.82 -6.59 -8.06
N ALA A 63 12.84 -5.74 -8.41
CA ALA A 63 11.98 -5.91 -9.57
C ALA A 63 12.69 -5.63 -10.91
N GLY A 64 13.91 -5.07 -10.89
CA GLY A 64 14.68 -4.72 -12.09
C GLY A 64 14.28 -3.39 -12.73
N ASN A 65 13.43 -2.59 -12.07
CA ASN A 65 13.01 -1.26 -12.53
C ASN A 65 14.04 -0.20 -12.12
N CYS A 66 15.26 -0.30 -12.67
CA CYS A 66 16.41 0.50 -12.26
C CYS A 66 16.17 2.03 -12.36
N ALA A 67 15.42 2.47 -13.38
CA ALA A 67 15.12 3.90 -13.56
C ALA A 67 14.28 4.47 -12.40
N GLU A 68 13.24 3.75 -11.98
CA GLU A 68 12.36 4.19 -10.90
C GLU A 68 13.07 4.10 -9.54
N ALA A 69 13.84 3.02 -9.31
CA ALA A 69 14.68 2.86 -8.12
C ALA A 69 15.67 4.02 -7.92
N ILE A 70 16.34 4.49 -8.99
CA ILE A 70 17.25 5.64 -8.91
C ILE A 70 16.51 6.91 -8.48
N THR A 71 15.28 7.14 -8.98
CA THR A 71 14.48 8.31 -8.56
C THR A 71 14.11 8.24 -7.09
N LEU A 72 13.74 7.05 -6.59
CA LEU A 72 13.35 6.84 -5.20
C LEU A 72 14.53 7.00 -4.25
N TYR A 73 15.71 6.44 -4.59
CA TYR A 73 16.93 6.65 -3.83
C TYR A 73 17.34 8.12 -3.78
N SER A 74 17.23 8.85 -4.90
CA SER A 74 17.55 10.27 -4.95
C SER A 74 16.64 11.10 -4.03
N GLN A 75 15.33 10.82 -4.05
CA GLN A 75 14.36 11.48 -3.16
C GLN A 75 14.63 11.17 -1.68
N ALA A 76 15.00 9.92 -1.35
CA ALA A 76 15.36 9.54 0.01
C ALA A 76 16.61 10.30 0.51
N VAL A 77 17.63 10.45 -0.35
CA VAL A 77 18.85 11.22 -0.04
C VAL A 77 18.53 12.68 0.22
N GLU A 78 17.74 13.32 -0.66
CA GLU A 78 17.34 14.72 -0.51
C GLU A 78 16.61 14.95 0.82
N LEU A 79 15.67 14.06 1.15
CA LEU A 79 14.92 14.12 2.40
C LEU A 79 15.86 13.96 3.61
N CYS A 80 16.75 12.98 3.60
CA CYS A 80 17.73 12.79 4.68
C CYS A 80 18.64 14.00 4.89
N ILE A 81 19.12 14.62 3.80
CA ILE A 81 19.98 15.81 3.89
C ILE A 81 19.19 16.98 4.47
N ALA A 82 17.96 17.23 3.99
CA ALA A 82 17.09 18.29 4.51
C ALA A 82 16.84 18.10 6.02
N THR A 83 16.40 16.93 6.44
CA THR A 83 16.12 16.63 7.85
C THR A 83 17.38 16.67 8.72
N SER A 84 18.54 16.26 8.18
CA SER A 84 19.80 16.30 8.93
C SER A 84 20.27 17.71 9.24
N ARG A 85 20.02 18.68 8.35
CA ARG A 85 20.35 20.11 8.55
C ARG A 85 19.49 20.73 9.66
N ASP A 86 18.24 20.31 9.74
CA ASP A 86 17.28 20.81 10.72
C ASP A 86 17.35 20.06 12.07
N SER A 87 18.05 18.93 12.13
CA SER A 87 18.08 18.05 13.32
C SER A 87 18.96 18.59 14.45
N CYS A 88 18.43 18.59 15.68
CA CYS A 88 19.15 19.01 16.90
C CYS A 88 19.76 17.81 17.66
N ASN A 89 19.38 16.58 17.30
CA ASN A 89 19.83 15.36 17.97
C ASN A 89 20.98 14.71 17.20
N PRO A 90 22.17 14.55 17.80
CA PRO A 90 23.36 14.05 17.11
C PRO A 90 23.25 12.56 16.69
N GLU A 91 22.44 11.77 17.40
CA GLU A 91 22.17 10.37 17.04
C GLU A 91 21.28 10.23 15.81
N MET A 92 20.19 11.00 15.76
CA MET A 92 19.28 11.01 14.61
C MET A 92 19.96 11.56 13.36
N ALA A 93 20.77 12.61 13.51
CA ALA A 93 21.59 13.14 12.42
C ALA A 93 22.57 12.10 11.86
N ARG A 94 23.19 11.28 12.72
CA ARG A 94 24.07 10.18 12.30
C ARG A 94 23.29 9.13 11.50
N LYS A 95 22.15 8.67 12.01
CA LYS A 95 21.28 7.70 11.30
C LYS A 95 20.85 8.20 9.92
N LEU A 96 20.43 9.45 9.81
CA LEU A 96 20.03 10.06 8.53
C LEU A 96 21.20 10.14 7.54
N LYS A 97 22.40 10.51 8.01
CA LYS A 97 23.61 10.54 7.18
C LYS A 97 24.00 9.14 6.70
N ASP A 98 23.94 8.14 7.58
CA ASP A 98 24.23 6.74 7.23
C ASP A 98 23.22 6.21 6.21
N LEU A 99 21.93 6.54 6.37
CA LEU A 99 20.88 6.17 5.43
C LEU A 99 21.08 6.84 4.07
N ALA A 100 21.38 8.14 4.05
CA ALA A 100 21.68 8.88 2.82
C ALA A 100 22.90 8.31 2.09
N ARG A 101 23.96 7.94 2.81
CA ARG A 101 25.15 7.34 2.20
C ARG A 101 24.83 6.01 1.53
N LYS A 102 24.10 5.12 2.22
CA LYS A 102 23.68 3.82 1.65
C LYS A 102 22.81 4.00 0.39
N ALA A 103 21.88 4.95 0.43
CA ALA A 103 21.01 5.27 -0.69
C ALA A 103 21.81 5.77 -1.90
N LEU A 104 22.77 6.66 -1.66
CA LEU A 104 23.62 7.24 -2.69
C LEU A 104 24.55 6.20 -3.31
N ASP A 105 25.25 5.40 -2.50
CA ASP A 105 26.12 4.32 -2.97
C ASP A 105 25.36 3.35 -3.89
N ARG A 106 24.11 3.00 -3.53
CA ARG A 106 23.27 2.11 -4.33
C ARG A 106 22.77 2.79 -5.61
N ALA A 107 22.33 4.04 -5.54
CA ALA A 107 21.89 4.80 -6.72
C ALA A 107 23.03 4.97 -7.75
N GLU A 108 24.25 5.22 -7.29
CA GLU A 108 25.43 5.31 -8.16
C GLU A 108 25.75 3.97 -8.82
N TYR A 109 25.67 2.88 -8.06
CA TYR A 109 25.84 1.53 -8.61
C TYR A 109 24.84 1.23 -9.72
N LEU A 110 23.55 1.52 -9.48
CA LEU A 110 22.49 1.32 -10.47
C LEU A 110 22.69 2.19 -11.72
N LYS A 111 23.07 3.45 -11.52
CA LYS A 111 23.34 4.37 -12.63
C LYS A 111 24.55 3.91 -13.47
N ALA A 112 25.62 3.44 -12.82
CA ALA A 112 26.78 2.88 -13.51
C ALA A 112 26.44 1.58 -14.27
N ALA A 113 25.58 0.73 -13.71
CA ALA A 113 25.10 -0.48 -14.36
C ALA A 113 24.25 -0.17 -15.61
N GLU A 114 23.37 0.84 -15.54
CA GLU A 114 22.56 1.27 -16.68
C GLU A 114 23.42 1.87 -17.82
N VAL A 115 24.47 2.64 -17.49
CA VAL A 115 25.43 3.14 -18.49
C VAL A 115 26.20 1.99 -19.16
N LYS A 116 26.62 0.97 -18.39
CA LYS A 116 27.27 -0.22 -18.96
C LYS A 116 26.34 -0.97 -19.91
N LYS A 117 25.09 -1.25 -19.51
CA LYS A 117 24.08 -1.88 -20.37
C LYS A 117 23.84 -1.08 -21.65
N LYS A 118 23.80 0.25 -21.56
CA LYS A 118 23.61 1.12 -22.72
C LYS A 118 24.80 1.03 -23.69
N ASN A 119 26.03 1.08 -23.18
CA ASN A 119 27.24 0.93 -23.99
C ASN A 119 27.33 -0.46 -24.64
N ASP A 120 26.93 -1.53 -23.95
CA ASP A 120 26.91 -2.88 -24.51
C ASP A 120 25.82 -3.04 -25.59
N ARG A 121 24.67 -2.36 -25.44
CA ARG A 121 23.64 -2.27 -26.49
C ARG A 121 24.11 -1.48 -27.71
N GLU A 122 24.80 -0.36 -27.51
CA GLU A 122 25.36 0.42 -28.63
C GLU A 122 26.47 -0.35 -29.37
N ARG A 123 27.27 -1.15 -28.66
CA ARG A 123 28.28 -2.03 -29.28
C ARG A 123 27.71 -3.26 -29.99
N SER A 124 26.47 -3.65 -29.72
CA SER A 124 25.83 -4.81 -30.36
C SER A 124 24.97 -4.44 -31.59
N LEU A 125 24.98 -3.17 -32.02
CA LEU A 125 24.29 -2.70 -33.21
C LEU A 125 25.19 -2.51 -34.45
N ASP A 126 26.47 -2.90 -34.40
CA ASP A 126 27.32 -3.00 -35.59
C ASP A 126 26.95 -4.26 -36.41
N LEU A 127 25.76 -4.28 -37.01
CA LEU A 127 25.49 -5.15 -38.16
C LEU A 127 25.91 -4.41 -39.44
N PRO A 128 26.70 -5.04 -40.33
CA PRO A 128 26.99 -4.47 -41.64
C PRO A 128 25.69 -4.24 -42.41
N GLU A 129 25.59 -3.11 -43.13
CA GLU A 129 24.44 -2.80 -43.97
C GLU A 129 24.15 -3.99 -44.91
N PRO A 130 22.92 -4.52 -44.95
CA PRO A 130 22.58 -5.56 -45.91
C PRO A 130 22.76 -5.01 -47.33
N PRO A 131 23.36 -5.78 -48.25
CA PRO A 131 23.49 -5.38 -49.65
C PRO A 131 22.12 -5.00 -50.21
N LYS A 132 22.04 -3.86 -50.88
CA LYS A 132 20.82 -3.42 -51.58
C LYS A 132 20.58 -4.38 -52.74
N ASP A 133 19.65 -5.32 -52.57
CA ASP A 133 19.20 -6.17 -53.66
C ASP A 133 18.45 -5.33 -54.70
N GLU A 134 19.00 -5.33 -55.91
CA GLU A 134 18.49 -4.81 -57.19
C GLU A 134 17.19 -5.53 -57.65
N LEU A 135 16.21 -5.69 -56.77
CA LEU A 135 14.92 -6.33 -57.07
C LEU A 135 13.70 -5.42 -56.85
N SER A 136 13.92 -4.14 -56.57
CA SER A 136 12.84 -3.15 -56.47
C SER A 136 12.37 -2.58 -57.81
N LEU A 137 12.82 -3.13 -58.95
CA LEU A 137 12.48 -2.66 -60.31
C LEU A 137 11.53 -3.57 -61.09
N LEU A 138 10.71 -4.38 -60.42
CA LEU A 138 9.62 -5.10 -61.07
C LEU A 138 8.27 -4.61 -60.54
N SER A 139 7.70 -3.60 -61.21
CA SER A 139 6.28 -3.31 -61.13
C SER A 139 5.51 -4.43 -61.84
N VAL A 140 4.66 -5.16 -61.11
CA VAL A 140 3.60 -5.96 -61.71
C VAL A 140 2.27 -5.45 -61.19
N SER A 141 1.55 -4.84 -62.13
CA SER A 141 0.22 -4.28 -62.07
C SER A 141 -0.87 -5.31 -61.74
N ASP A 142 -1.88 -4.83 -61.00
CA ASP A 142 -3.30 -5.15 -61.00
C ASP A 142 -3.77 -6.56 -61.37
N TYR A 143 -4.43 -7.26 -60.43
CA TYR A 143 -5.65 -8.04 -60.74
C TYR A 143 -6.59 -8.13 -59.54
N LYS A 144 -7.79 -7.54 -59.69
CA LYS A 144 -9.00 -7.85 -58.91
C LYS A 144 -9.43 -9.29 -59.18
N LYS A 145 -9.91 -10.01 -58.16
CA LYS A 145 -11.14 -10.84 -58.25
C LYS A 145 -11.64 -11.32 -56.89
N SER A 146 -12.92 -11.04 -56.70
CA SER A 146 -13.86 -11.59 -55.71
C SER A 146 -14.20 -13.05 -56.03
N ALA A 147 -14.52 -13.86 -55.00
CA ALA A 147 -15.77 -14.65 -54.84
C ALA A 147 -15.57 -15.95 -54.04
N THR A 148 -16.40 -16.11 -52.99
CA THR A 148 -17.25 -17.28 -52.66
C THR A 148 -16.57 -18.65 -52.53
N SER A 149 -16.65 -19.41 -51.42
CA SER A 149 -17.89 -20.01 -50.90
C SER A 149 -17.78 -20.61 -49.49
N CYS A 150 -18.93 -20.58 -48.81
CA CYS A 150 -19.40 -21.29 -47.62
C CYS A 150 -18.96 -22.75 -47.40
N SER A 151 -18.85 -23.14 -46.13
CA SER A 151 -19.38 -24.42 -45.60
C SER A 151 -19.57 -24.34 -44.09
N SER A 152 -20.78 -24.69 -43.67
CA SER A 152 -21.34 -24.63 -42.34
C SER A 152 -20.73 -25.67 -41.39
N ALA A 153 -20.43 -25.28 -40.16
CA ALA A 153 -20.44 -26.20 -39.03
C ALA A 153 -20.83 -25.45 -37.76
N THR A 154 -21.95 -25.87 -37.21
CA THR A 154 -22.50 -25.49 -35.92
C THR A 154 -21.48 -25.78 -34.82
N THR A 155 -20.86 -24.72 -34.30
CA THR A 155 -20.13 -24.80 -33.04
C THR A 155 -20.47 -23.56 -32.24
N THR A 156 -21.09 -23.81 -31.09
CA THR A 156 -21.28 -22.86 -30.00
C THR A 156 -20.05 -21.96 -29.81
N PRO A 157 -20.19 -20.64 -29.58
CA PRO A 157 -19.05 -19.86 -29.16
C PRO A 157 -18.79 -20.21 -27.70
N ILE A 158 -18.05 -21.30 -27.48
CA ILE A 158 -17.18 -21.37 -26.32
C ILE A 158 -16.24 -20.20 -26.52
N MET A 159 -16.51 -19.12 -25.78
CA MET A 159 -15.60 -18.00 -25.55
C MET A 159 -14.34 -18.64 -24.95
N GLN A 160 -13.46 -19.11 -25.82
CA GLN A 160 -12.07 -19.34 -25.51
C GLN A 160 -11.54 -17.96 -25.19
N ARG A 161 -11.62 -17.63 -23.90
CA ARG A 161 -10.88 -16.55 -23.29
C ARG A 161 -9.42 -16.91 -23.50
N LYS A 162 -8.90 -16.55 -24.68
CA LYS A 162 -7.52 -16.08 -24.78
C LYS A 162 -7.42 -15.09 -23.62
N VAL A 163 -6.60 -15.42 -22.64
CA VAL A 163 -6.11 -14.44 -21.69
C VAL A 163 -4.86 -13.90 -22.39
N PRO A 164 -4.96 -12.91 -23.30
CA PRO A 164 -3.79 -12.10 -23.53
C PRO A 164 -3.62 -11.28 -22.26
N ASN A 165 -2.41 -11.26 -21.72
CA ASN A 165 -1.96 -10.26 -20.76
C ASN A 165 -2.30 -8.86 -21.31
N SER A 166 -3.49 -8.38 -20.99
CA SER A 166 -4.03 -7.11 -21.47
C SER A 166 -4.50 -6.36 -20.25
N ASP A 167 -3.53 -5.86 -19.49
CA ASP A 167 -3.70 -4.77 -18.51
C ASP A 167 -4.23 -3.46 -19.15
N ARG A 168 -4.80 -3.52 -20.35
CA ARG A 168 -5.29 -2.40 -21.13
C ARG A 168 -6.76 -2.62 -21.42
N LEU A 169 -7.58 -2.12 -20.49
CA LEU A 169 -9.01 -1.94 -20.67
C LEU A 169 -9.27 -1.16 -21.96
N THR A 170 -10.27 -1.58 -22.72
CA THR A 170 -10.71 -0.86 -23.93
C THR A 170 -11.31 0.50 -23.57
N GLN A 171 -11.35 1.42 -24.53
CA GLN A 171 -11.92 2.76 -24.30
C GLN A 171 -13.38 2.71 -23.84
N SER A 172 -14.16 1.74 -24.34
CA SER A 172 -15.52 1.49 -23.90
C SER A 172 -15.59 0.99 -22.46
N GLU A 173 -14.70 0.10 -22.05
CA GLU A 173 -14.66 -0.40 -20.68
C GLU A 173 -14.21 0.69 -19.70
N LEU A 174 -13.23 1.51 -20.09
CA LEU A 174 -12.82 2.69 -19.32
C LEU A 174 -13.96 3.70 -19.16
N ALA A 175 -14.77 3.92 -20.21
CA ALA A 175 -15.93 4.81 -20.14
C ALA A 175 -17.02 4.27 -19.20
N VAL A 176 -17.28 2.96 -19.24
CA VAL A 176 -18.21 2.31 -18.30
C VAL A 176 -17.68 2.42 -16.88
N LEU A 177 -16.40 2.11 -16.65
CA LEU A 177 -15.77 2.22 -15.34
C LEU A 177 -15.83 3.65 -14.81
N ALA A 178 -15.54 4.66 -15.64
CA ALA A 178 -15.66 6.06 -15.26
C ALA A 178 -17.09 6.44 -14.88
N ALA A 179 -18.09 6.00 -15.64
CA ALA A 179 -19.49 6.25 -15.31
C ALA A 179 -19.93 5.55 -14.02
N THR A 180 -19.52 4.30 -13.81
CA THR A 180 -19.85 3.52 -12.61
C THR A 180 -19.00 3.88 -11.38
N SER A 181 -17.90 4.62 -11.59
CA SER A 181 -17.00 5.06 -10.52
C SER A 181 -17.60 6.18 -9.67
N ASP A 182 -18.56 6.93 -10.19
CA ASP A 182 -19.22 7.99 -9.42
C ASP A 182 -20.42 7.43 -8.66
N ILE A 183 -20.27 7.29 -7.34
CA ILE A 183 -21.33 6.84 -6.44
C ILE A 183 -21.61 7.98 -5.45
N ASN A 184 -22.83 8.54 -5.51
CA ASN A 184 -23.26 9.65 -4.65
C ASN A 184 -22.39 10.91 -4.76
N GLY A 185 -21.90 11.24 -5.97
CA GLY A 185 -21.03 12.41 -6.20
C GLY A 185 -19.61 12.22 -5.67
N ARG A 186 -19.24 10.98 -5.33
CA ARG A 186 -17.90 10.58 -4.90
C ARG A 186 -17.32 9.66 -5.96
N GLN A 187 -16.16 10.03 -6.47
CA GLN A 187 -15.43 9.24 -7.44
C GLN A 187 -14.62 8.14 -6.74
N TYR A 188 -15.00 6.90 -6.99
CA TYR A 188 -14.31 5.67 -6.57
C TYR A 188 -13.55 5.12 -7.77
N VAL A 189 -12.30 5.54 -7.90
CA VAL A 189 -11.43 5.10 -9.01
C VAL A 189 -11.25 3.58 -8.92
N PRO A 190 -11.41 2.83 -10.03
CA PRO A 190 -11.10 1.41 -10.05
C PRO A 190 -9.60 1.22 -9.78
N PHE A 191 -9.22 0.23 -8.97
CA PHE A 191 -7.81 -0.14 -8.77
C PHE A 191 -7.23 -0.65 -10.09
N LEU A 192 -6.56 0.24 -10.83
CA LEU A 192 -5.83 -0.07 -12.05
C LEU A 192 -4.40 -0.46 -11.71
N ALA A 193 -3.75 -1.21 -12.60
CA ALA A 193 -2.33 -1.57 -12.42
C ALA A 193 -1.41 -0.35 -12.30
N ILE A 194 -1.85 0.83 -12.77
CA ILE A 194 -1.11 2.09 -12.60
C ILE A 194 -1.16 2.60 -11.16
N ASP A 195 -2.20 2.27 -10.39
CA ASP A 195 -2.34 2.68 -8.98
C ASP A 195 -1.34 1.92 -8.08
N LEU A 196 -0.83 0.77 -8.53
CA LEU A 196 0.29 0.09 -7.87
C LEU A 196 1.57 0.94 -7.86
N LYS A 197 1.67 1.92 -8.76
CA LYS A 197 2.80 2.88 -8.81
C LYS A 197 2.55 4.12 -7.96
N GLU A 198 1.42 4.20 -7.26
CA GLU A 198 1.13 5.34 -6.41
C GLU A 198 2.13 5.41 -5.24
N ARG A 199 2.64 6.62 -5.00
CA ARG A 199 3.70 6.86 -4.02
C ARG A 199 3.11 7.34 -2.71
N PHE A 200 3.08 6.48 -1.70
CA PHE A 200 2.49 6.81 -0.40
C PHE A 200 3.39 7.68 0.51
N ALA A 201 4.59 8.04 0.07
CA ALA A 201 5.54 8.88 0.80
C ALA A 201 5.30 10.40 0.58
N TYR A 202 4.08 10.88 0.77
CA TYR A 202 3.75 12.29 0.54
C TYR A 202 4.36 13.21 1.62
N PRO A 203 4.84 14.43 1.25
CA PRO A 203 5.37 15.40 2.21
C PRO A 203 4.29 16.01 3.09
N VAL A 204 3.06 16.03 2.59
CA VAL A 204 1.87 16.49 3.31
C VAL A 204 0.93 15.30 3.44
N PRO A 205 0.35 15.06 4.62
CA PRO A 205 -0.62 14.00 4.80
C PRO A 205 -1.81 14.15 3.85
N PHE A 206 -2.28 13.04 3.28
CA PHE A 206 -3.44 13.02 2.39
C PHE A 206 -4.67 13.65 3.08
N THR A 207 -5.34 14.57 2.38
CA THR A 207 -6.59 15.19 2.82
C THR A 207 -7.68 14.83 1.82
N ASP A 208 -8.79 14.26 2.31
CA ASP A 208 -9.93 13.92 1.46
C ASP A 208 -10.52 15.19 0.82
N LYS A 209 -10.65 15.19 -0.50
CA LYS A 209 -11.29 16.25 -1.30
C LYS A 209 -12.75 16.49 -0.89
N HIS A 210 -13.44 15.46 -0.42
CA HIS A 210 -14.83 15.54 0.03
C HIS A 210 -14.97 15.92 1.51
N GLY A 211 -13.86 16.16 2.21
CA GLY A 211 -13.84 16.57 3.60
C GLY A 211 -14.24 15.46 4.58
N LEU A 212 -14.66 15.88 5.77
CA LEU A 212 -14.95 14.98 6.88
C LEU A 212 -16.33 14.29 6.72
N LEU A 213 -16.46 13.10 7.27
CA LEU A 213 -17.72 12.34 7.22
C LEU A 213 -18.82 13.07 8.00
N ALA A 214 -20.03 13.10 7.43
CA ALA A 214 -21.20 13.60 8.14
C ALA A 214 -21.55 12.70 9.33
N LEU A 215 -21.59 13.28 10.52
CA LEU A 215 -21.81 12.56 11.77
C LEU A 215 -23.27 12.65 12.23
N SER A 216 -23.80 11.54 12.75
CA SER A 216 -25.06 11.52 13.49
C SER A 216 -24.95 12.29 14.81
N ALA A 217 -26.08 12.67 15.43
CA ALA A 217 -26.10 13.39 16.70
C ALA A 217 -25.31 12.65 17.82
N ARG A 218 -25.45 11.32 17.90
CA ARG A 218 -24.73 10.48 18.87
C ARG A 218 -23.21 10.45 18.62
N GLN A 219 -22.80 10.52 17.35
CA GLN A 219 -21.37 10.57 17.01
C GLN A 219 -20.79 11.95 17.32
N LYS A 220 -21.53 13.04 17.06
CA LYS A 220 -21.10 14.41 17.39
C LYS A 220 -20.89 14.62 18.88
N GLU A 221 -21.73 14.02 19.73
CA GLU A 221 -21.62 14.14 21.20
C GLU A 221 -20.35 13.45 21.75
N ARG A 222 -19.89 12.37 21.09
CA ARG A 222 -18.76 11.57 21.57
C ARG A 222 -17.45 11.78 20.82
N LEU A 223 -17.49 12.33 19.61
CA LEU A 223 -16.29 12.58 18.82
C LEU A 223 -15.59 13.83 19.35
N THR A 224 -14.38 13.66 19.86
CA THR A 224 -13.55 14.78 20.32
C THR A 224 -12.83 15.47 19.16
N VAL A 225 -12.17 14.68 18.29
CA VAL A 225 -11.32 15.19 17.22
C VAL A 225 -11.17 14.13 16.12
N TRP A 226 -10.99 14.58 14.88
CA TRP A 226 -10.50 13.74 13.79
C TRP A 226 -8.98 13.71 13.87
N ALA A 227 -8.43 12.56 14.26
CA ALA A 227 -6.99 12.40 14.42
C ALA A 227 -6.45 11.25 13.56
N ARG A 228 -5.23 11.42 13.04
CA ARG A 228 -4.50 10.36 12.32
C ARG A 228 -3.85 9.38 13.30
N PRO A 229 -3.57 8.13 12.89
CA PRO A 229 -2.91 7.16 13.76
C PRO A 229 -1.63 7.69 14.44
N ASP A 230 -0.77 8.42 13.72
CA ASP A 230 0.45 9.01 14.28
C ASP A 230 0.21 10.14 15.30
N GLU A 231 -0.98 10.76 15.31
CA GLU A 231 -1.31 11.85 16.23
C GLU A 231 -1.73 11.36 17.62
N PHE A 232 -2.20 10.11 17.72
CA PHE A 232 -2.64 9.52 19.00
C PHE A 232 -1.93 8.20 19.35
N MET A 233 -1.09 7.66 18.48
CA MET A 233 -0.32 6.44 18.69
C MET A 233 1.15 6.62 18.32
N GLU A 234 2.06 6.13 19.19
CA GLU A 234 3.51 6.26 19.01
C GLU A 234 4.08 5.38 17.88
N ALA A 235 3.48 4.22 17.64
CA ALA A 235 3.93 3.29 16.61
C ALA A 235 2.69 2.66 15.96
N PRO A 236 2.00 3.40 15.08
CA PRO A 236 0.82 2.87 14.42
C PRO A 236 1.23 1.70 13.52
N THR A 237 0.75 0.51 13.86
CA THR A 237 0.88 -0.68 13.05
C THR A 237 -0.47 -1.04 12.47
N LEU A 238 -0.50 -1.32 11.16
CA LEU A 238 -1.73 -1.69 10.47
C LEU A 238 -2.25 -3.03 10.98
N ILE A 239 -1.34 -4.01 11.14
CA ILE A 239 -1.62 -5.33 11.71
C ILE A 239 -0.42 -5.75 12.57
N ASP A 240 -0.56 -5.75 13.90
CA ASP A 240 0.43 -6.32 14.83
C ASP A 240 0.22 -7.83 14.97
N ARG A 241 -1.00 -8.23 15.33
CA ARG A 241 -1.39 -9.63 15.50
C ARG A 241 -2.82 -9.85 15.01
N ILE A 242 -3.03 -10.95 14.32
CA ILE A 242 -4.36 -11.33 13.82
C ILE A 242 -5.16 -11.96 14.95
N ASP A 243 -5.93 -11.13 15.65
CA ASP A 243 -6.83 -11.55 16.72
C ASP A 243 -8.17 -10.80 16.65
N SER A 244 -9.23 -11.51 16.98
CA SER A 244 -10.59 -10.98 17.06
C SER A 244 -10.94 -10.40 18.43
N GLY A 245 -10.22 -10.79 19.49
CA GLY A 245 -10.59 -10.51 20.88
C GLY A 245 -10.52 -9.04 21.27
N THR A 246 -9.82 -8.22 20.49
CA THR A 246 -9.61 -6.79 20.75
C THR A 246 -10.50 -5.87 19.92
N ILE A 247 -11.22 -6.40 18.92
CA ILE A 247 -12.08 -5.60 18.05
C ILE A 247 -13.32 -5.15 18.83
N LYS A 248 -13.54 -3.84 18.89
CA LYS A 248 -14.67 -3.24 19.61
C LYS A 248 -15.41 -2.28 18.70
N GLN A 249 -16.73 -2.39 18.69
CA GLN A 249 -17.61 -1.44 18.02
C GLN A 249 -18.11 -0.41 19.02
N THR A 250 -18.13 0.87 18.64
CA THR A 250 -18.67 1.94 19.47
C THR A 250 -19.36 2.95 18.57
N ILE A 251 -20.66 3.20 18.79
CA ILE A 251 -21.45 4.22 18.08
C ILE A 251 -21.51 3.99 16.55
N VAL A 252 -21.71 2.73 16.14
CA VAL A 252 -22.02 2.36 14.76
C VAL A 252 -23.17 1.36 14.79
N SER A 253 -24.15 1.50 13.91
CA SER A 253 -25.39 0.71 13.87
C SER A 253 -25.14 -0.73 13.40
N ASP A 254 -24.26 -0.89 12.41
CA ASP A 254 -24.13 -2.14 11.67
C ASP A 254 -23.10 -3.06 12.32
N CYS A 255 -23.58 -4.12 12.99
CA CYS A 255 -22.72 -5.13 13.60
C CYS A 255 -22.10 -6.09 12.57
N SER A 256 -22.64 -6.11 11.35
CA SER A 256 -22.21 -7.00 10.27
C SER A 256 -20.76 -6.80 9.88
N PHE A 257 -20.29 -5.55 9.83
CA PHE A 257 -18.89 -5.25 9.49
C PHE A 257 -17.93 -5.84 10.54
N VAL A 258 -18.14 -5.50 11.82
CA VAL A 258 -17.27 -5.98 12.91
C VAL A 258 -17.36 -7.49 13.07
N ALA A 259 -18.54 -8.08 12.90
CA ALA A 259 -18.71 -9.53 12.90
C ALA A 259 -17.92 -10.20 11.76
N SER A 260 -18.01 -9.67 10.53
CA SER A 260 -17.29 -10.22 9.39
C SER A 260 -15.78 -10.13 9.58
N LEU A 261 -15.27 -9.00 10.09
CA LEU A 261 -13.85 -8.82 10.38
C LEU A 261 -13.38 -9.79 11.48
N ALA A 262 -14.16 -9.95 12.55
CA ALA A 262 -13.84 -10.88 13.64
C ALA A 262 -13.81 -12.34 13.17
N ILE A 263 -14.76 -12.76 12.33
CA ILE A 263 -14.79 -14.11 11.76
C ILE A 263 -13.58 -14.33 10.85
N SER A 264 -13.28 -13.39 9.96
CA SER A 264 -12.13 -13.45 9.05
C SER A 264 -10.81 -13.52 9.81
N ALA A 265 -10.65 -12.71 10.87
CA ALA A 265 -9.46 -12.74 11.72
C ALA A 265 -9.29 -14.10 12.44
N ARG A 266 -10.37 -14.67 12.98
CA ARG A 266 -10.31 -16.02 13.60
C ARG A 266 -10.02 -17.10 12.58
N TYR A 267 -10.62 -17.02 11.40
CA TYR A 267 -10.38 -17.97 10.32
C TYR A 267 -8.92 -17.95 9.91
N GLU A 268 -8.37 -16.77 9.61
CA GLU A 268 -6.98 -16.61 9.23
C GLU A 268 -6.03 -17.10 10.33
N ASN A 269 -6.32 -16.76 11.59
CA ASN A 269 -5.49 -17.23 12.70
C ASN A 269 -5.54 -18.77 12.86
N ARG A 270 -6.69 -19.41 12.62
CA ARG A 270 -6.86 -20.86 12.75
C ARG A 270 -6.27 -21.64 11.57
N PHE A 271 -6.53 -21.19 10.36
CA PHE A 271 -6.19 -21.93 9.13
C PHE A 271 -4.91 -21.42 8.45
N LYS A 272 -4.34 -20.31 8.93
CA LYS A 272 -3.16 -19.66 8.35
C LYS A 272 -3.32 -19.33 6.86
N LYS A 273 -4.57 -19.07 6.46
CA LYS A 273 -4.94 -18.64 5.11
C LYS A 273 -5.26 -17.14 5.14
N PRO A 274 -4.58 -16.33 4.32
CA PRO A 274 -4.71 -14.88 4.37
C PRO A 274 -6.09 -14.45 3.87
N LEU A 275 -6.85 -13.76 4.72
CA LEU A 275 -8.14 -13.15 4.37
C LEU A 275 -8.11 -11.67 4.70
N VAL A 276 -7.82 -11.32 5.95
CA VAL A 276 -7.72 -9.93 6.40
C VAL A 276 -6.47 -9.29 5.83
N THR A 277 -5.33 -9.99 5.92
CA THR A 277 -4.04 -9.48 5.41
C THR A 277 -4.06 -9.27 3.90
N ARG A 278 -4.73 -10.13 3.13
CA ARG A 278 -4.83 -10.03 1.66
C ARG A 278 -5.77 -8.92 1.18
N CYS A 279 -6.73 -8.50 1.98
CA CYS A 279 -7.60 -7.38 1.60
C CYS A 279 -6.97 -6.01 1.85
N ILE A 280 -5.88 -5.98 2.62
CA ILE A 280 -5.22 -4.75 3.07
C ILE A 280 -3.87 -4.55 2.36
N PHE A 281 -3.25 -5.63 1.86
CA PHE A 281 -2.00 -5.66 1.10
C PHE A 281 -2.20 -6.42 -0.22
#